data_AF-A0A1Y2BBH7-F1
#
_entry.id   AF-A0A1Y2BBH7-F1
#
_cell.length_a   1.000
_cell.length_b   1.000
_cell.length_c   1.000
_cell.angle_alpha   90.00
_cell.angle_beta   90.00
_cell.angle_gamma   90.00
#
_symmetry.space_group_name_H-M   'P 1'
#
loop_
_entity.id
_entity.type
_entity.pdbx_description
1 polymer ?
#
loop_
_entity_poly.entity_id
_entity_poly.type
_entity_poly.pdbx_seq_one_letter_code
_entity_poly.pdbx_strand_id
1 'polypeptide(L)'
;MSSTPRRLASLLSRLPSNGLHAIVRPHNAPSDAFYIITRSRLTFKPSPIALSPKSPSTQSSSSSSTQRVKKAVKSQDQDQEHVDVVEESSEAGPAWPEIGRLKANGKIWALPFYNGTYSAPQRKTRSPSPQIPRSLMRIGWVQVDPSTLPEAVQQNISNWKQTLQEQNEIRDQVVLQVQEKTRLARQETEDKWARFKEFKINKRQAEKTVTVLY
;
A
#
# COMPACT_ATOMS: atom_id res chain seq x y z
N MET A 1 -15.78 1.50 26.94
CA MET A 1 -14.45 2.10 27.11
C MET A 1 -14.35 3.32 26.19
N SER A 2 -14.15 4.52 26.71
CA SER A 2 -14.00 5.73 25.87
C SER A 2 -12.60 5.73 25.24
N SER A 3 -12.53 5.60 23.91
CA SER A 3 -11.24 5.64 23.22
C SER A 3 -10.70 7.07 23.22
N THR A 4 -9.45 7.23 23.69
CA THR A 4 -8.77 8.54 23.73
C THR A 4 -8.69 9.11 22.33
N PRO A 5 -9.05 10.39 22.11
CA PRO A 5 -8.98 11.01 20.78
C PRO A 5 -7.55 11.01 20.25
N ARG A 6 -7.36 10.53 19.02
CA ARG A 6 -6.05 10.43 18.36
C ARG A 6 -6.10 11.02 16.96
N ARG A 7 -4.95 11.42 16.40
CA ARG A 7 -4.87 11.77 14.98
C ARG A 7 -5.31 10.58 14.13
N LEU A 8 -6.10 10.83 13.09
CA LEU A 8 -6.73 9.76 12.31
C LEU A 8 -5.71 8.72 11.80
N ALA A 9 -4.60 9.16 11.22
CA ALA A 9 -3.59 8.24 10.70
C ALA A 9 -2.96 7.35 11.78
N SER A 10 -2.80 7.88 13.01
CA SER A 10 -2.29 7.12 14.15
C SER A 10 -3.34 6.21 14.79
N LEU A 11 -4.62 6.55 14.65
CA LEU A 11 -5.72 5.67 15.05
C LEU A 11 -5.76 4.46 14.11
N LEU A 12 -5.83 4.71 12.80
CA LEU A 12 -5.94 3.67 11.78
C LEU A 12 -4.71 2.75 11.72
N SER A 13 -3.51 3.24 12.06
CA SER A 13 -2.30 2.43 12.10
C SER A 13 -2.31 1.32 13.15
N ARG A 14 -3.18 1.44 14.16
CA ARG A 14 -3.32 0.44 15.23
C ARG A 14 -4.41 -0.58 14.93
N LEU A 15 -5.19 -0.35 13.87
CA LEU A 15 -6.30 -1.21 13.49
C LEU A 15 -5.85 -2.22 12.42
N PRO A 16 -6.47 -3.41 12.37
CA PRO A 16 -6.21 -4.37 11.31
C PRO A 16 -6.41 -3.74 9.94
N SER A 17 -5.58 -4.16 8.97
CA SER A 17 -5.65 -3.67 7.59
C SER A 17 -5.59 -2.15 7.45
N ASN A 18 -4.84 -1.47 8.33
CA ASN A 18 -4.74 -0.01 8.38
C ASN A 18 -6.11 0.67 8.51
N GLY A 19 -7.00 0.05 9.29
CA GLY A 19 -8.34 0.54 9.59
C GLY A 19 -9.29 0.51 8.40
N LEU A 20 -9.09 -0.39 7.43
CA LEU A 20 -10.05 -0.62 6.36
C LEU A 20 -11.40 -1.05 6.97
N HIS A 21 -12.50 -0.46 6.50
CA HIS A 21 -13.86 -0.64 7.02
C HIS A 21 -14.09 -0.22 8.48
N ALA A 22 -13.10 0.40 9.13
CA ALA A 22 -13.28 0.95 10.46
C ALA A 22 -14.30 2.10 10.45
N ILE A 23 -15.16 2.12 11.46
CA ILE A 23 -16.09 3.23 11.71
C ILE A 23 -15.39 4.20 12.65
N VAL A 24 -15.19 5.43 12.19
CA VAL A 24 -14.49 6.46 12.94
C VAL A 24 -15.29 7.75 12.93
N ARG A 25 -15.20 8.52 14.02
CA ARG A 25 -15.81 9.84 14.12
C ARG A 25 -14.82 10.88 14.63
N PRO A 26 -14.91 12.14 14.20
CA PRO A 26 -14.24 13.22 14.89
C PRO A 26 -14.76 13.30 16.33
N HIS A 27 -13.89 13.58 17.29
CA HIS A 27 -14.25 13.66 18.71
C HIS A 27 -15.34 14.71 18.99
N ASN A 28 -15.33 15.81 18.23
CA ASN A 28 -16.27 16.93 18.40
C ASN A 28 -17.53 16.79 17.51
N ALA A 29 -17.68 15.70 16.75
CA ALA A 29 -18.84 15.48 15.91
C ALA A 29 -20.02 14.93 16.73
N PRO A 30 -21.28 15.15 16.30
CA PRO A 30 -22.43 14.51 16.93
C PRO A 30 -22.34 12.99 16.81
N SER A 31 -23.05 12.27 17.68
CA SER A 31 -23.03 10.79 17.74
C SER A 31 -23.34 10.13 16.40
N ASP A 32 -24.19 10.78 15.61
CA ASP A 32 -24.77 10.22 14.39
C ASP A 32 -24.00 10.65 13.13
N ALA A 33 -22.90 11.40 13.29
CA ALA A 33 -21.99 11.78 12.22
C ALA A 33 -20.68 10.99 12.33
N PHE A 34 -20.48 10.07 11.39
CA PHE A 34 -19.31 9.21 11.36
C PHE A 34 -18.86 8.93 9.93
N TYR A 35 -17.70 8.28 9.81
CA TYR A 35 -17.07 7.96 8.55
C TYR A 35 -16.71 6.48 8.53
N ILE A 36 -16.94 5.83 7.39
CA ILE A 36 -16.47 4.46 7.15
C ILE A 36 -15.25 4.53 6.26
N ILE A 37 -14.10 4.04 6.74
CA ILE A 37 -12.88 4.03 5.95
C ILE A 37 -13.00 3.01 4.82
N THR A 38 -12.84 3.47 3.58
CA THR A 38 -12.92 2.60 2.39
C THR A 38 -11.56 2.36 1.75
N ARG A 39 -10.62 3.27 1.97
CA ARG A 39 -9.26 3.14 1.45
C ARG A 39 -8.31 3.93 2.32
N SER A 40 -7.17 3.33 2.63
CA SER A 40 -6.07 3.99 3.31
C SER A 40 -4.77 3.79 2.51
N ARG A 41 -4.03 4.88 2.32
CA ARG A 41 -2.65 4.86 1.80
C ARG A 41 -1.76 5.51 2.83
N LEU A 42 -1.54 4.79 3.93
CA LEU A 42 -0.68 5.22 5.02
C LEU A 42 0.76 4.79 4.73
N THR A 43 1.68 5.68 5.08
CA THR A 43 3.12 5.46 5.07
C THR A 43 3.62 5.66 6.48
N PHE A 44 4.43 4.72 6.95
CA PHE A 44 5.00 4.75 8.29
C PHE A 44 6.42 5.25 8.21
N LYS A 45 6.69 6.38 8.85
CA LYS A 45 8.05 6.87 9.00
C LYS A 45 8.48 6.71 10.46
N PRO A 46 9.68 6.16 10.73
CA PRO A 46 10.27 6.24 12.07
C PRO A 46 10.26 7.71 12.50
N SER A 47 9.67 7.98 13.66
CA SER A 47 9.78 9.32 14.23
C SER A 47 11.24 9.54 14.60
N PRO A 48 11.90 10.64 14.17
CA PRO A 48 13.30 10.91 14.48
C PRO A 48 13.55 11.26 15.96
N ILE A 49 12.67 10.85 16.88
CA ILE A 49 12.74 11.23 18.29
C ILE A 49 13.21 10.04 19.12
N ALA A 50 14.51 10.13 19.44
CA ALA A 50 15.19 9.66 20.64
C ALA A 50 15.59 8.18 20.73
N LEU A 51 16.65 7.84 20.00
CA LEU A 51 17.73 6.95 20.48
C LEU A 51 19.11 7.62 20.30
N SER A 52 19.21 8.93 20.54
CA SER A 52 20.52 9.49 20.93
C SER A 52 20.54 9.52 22.45
N PRO A 53 21.21 8.57 23.14
CA PRO A 53 21.69 8.85 24.47
C PRO A 53 22.52 10.12 24.35
N LYS A 54 22.08 11.16 25.05
CA LYS A 54 22.77 12.44 25.16
C LYS A 54 24.05 12.16 25.94
N SER A 55 25.08 11.70 25.24
CA SER A 55 26.42 11.54 25.80
C SER A 55 26.88 12.94 26.21
N PRO A 56 27.29 13.16 27.47
CA PRO A 56 27.85 14.45 27.87
C PRO A 56 29.11 14.71 27.04
N SER A 57 29.18 15.94 26.54
CA SER A 57 30.24 16.50 25.72
C SER A 57 31.64 16.16 26.23
N THR A 58 32.46 15.53 25.38
CA THR A 58 33.91 15.73 25.39
C THR A 58 34.28 16.44 24.10
N GLN A 59 34.81 17.64 24.25
CA GLN A 59 35.38 18.45 23.18
C GLN A 59 36.61 17.72 22.61
N SER A 60 36.65 17.52 21.29
CA SER A 60 37.92 17.49 20.56
C SER A 60 37.65 17.69 19.08
N SER A 61 38.13 18.84 18.61
CA SER A 61 38.36 19.27 17.25
C SER A 61 39.21 18.30 16.43
N SER A 62 38.90 18.13 15.14
CA SER A 62 39.86 18.38 14.03
C SER A 62 39.26 18.04 12.65
N SER A 63 39.09 19.09 11.86
CA SER A 63 39.31 19.27 10.41
C SER A 63 39.55 18.10 9.42
N SER A 64 39.05 18.38 8.19
CA SER A 64 39.53 17.95 6.86
C SER A 64 39.06 16.57 6.37
N SER A 65 38.86 16.29 5.08
CA SER A 65 38.75 17.05 3.84
C SER A 65 38.20 16.09 2.77
N THR A 66 37.55 16.63 1.73
CA THR A 66 37.37 16.14 0.35
C THR A 66 37.58 14.64 0.02
N GLN A 67 36.58 13.97 -0.56
CA GLN A 67 36.50 13.69 -2.01
C GLN A 67 35.41 12.68 -2.42
N ARG A 68 34.98 12.89 -3.66
CA ARG A 68 33.92 12.25 -4.43
C ARG A 68 34.58 11.27 -5.40
N VAL A 69 34.24 9.98 -5.38
CA VAL A 69 34.53 9.08 -6.52
C VAL A 69 33.35 8.14 -6.77
N LYS A 70 32.87 8.20 -8.01
CA LYS A 70 32.03 7.20 -8.68
C LYS A 70 32.96 6.08 -9.18
N LYS A 71 32.58 4.81 -9.05
CA LYS A 71 32.39 3.89 -10.20
C LYS A 71 32.10 2.46 -9.76
N ALA A 72 31.31 1.81 -10.61
CA ALA A 72 30.97 0.42 -10.66
C ALA A 72 32.19 -0.51 -10.74
N VAL A 73 32.10 -1.66 -10.07
CA VAL A 73 32.70 -2.92 -10.53
C VAL A 73 31.68 -4.04 -10.32
N LYS A 74 31.61 -4.89 -11.33
CA LYS A 74 30.78 -6.07 -11.56
C LYS A 74 31.65 -7.31 -11.29
N SER A 75 30.99 -8.45 -11.05
CA SER A 75 31.56 -9.81 -10.85
C SER A 75 31.93 -10.06 -9.37
N GLN A 76 31.72 -11.23 -8.77
CA GLN A 76 31.77 -12.58 -9.32
C GLN A 76 31.19 -13.58 -8.30
N ASP A 77 30.56 -14.65 -8.79
CA ASP A 77 30.18 -15.85 -8.05
C ASP A 77 31.36 -16.47 -7.29
N GLN A 78 31.12 -16.87 -6.04
CA GLN A 78 31.75 -18.06 -5.47
C GLN A 78 30.94 -18.57 -4.27
N ASP A 79 30.43 -19.79 -4.45
CA ASP A 79 29.91 -20.67 -3.41
C ASP A 79 31.00 -20.97 -2.37
N GLN A 80 30.68 -20.80 -1.09
CA GLN A 80 31.34 -21.57 -0.04
C GLN A 80 30.38 -21.73 1.14
N GLU A 81 29.83 -22.92 1.25
CA GLU A 81 29.22 -23.44 2.46
C GLU A 81 30.30 -23.56 3.54
N HIS A 82 30.10 -22.87 4.67
CA HIS A 82 30.71 -23.29 5.93
C HIS A 82 29.70 -23.10 7.04
N VAL A 83 29.34 -24.23 7.63
CA VAL A 83 28.38 -24.38 8.72
C VAL A 83 29.17 -24.23 10.01
N ASP A 84 29.06 -23.09 10.68
CA ASP A 84 29.44 -22.96 12.08
C ASP A 84 28.18 -22.71 12.90
N VAL A 85 27.74 -23.80 13.55
CA VAL A 85 26.75 -23.81 14.61
C VAL A 85 27.39 -23.13 15.82
N VAL A 86 27.06 -21.87 16.05
CA VAL A 86 27.33 -21.18 17.32
C VAL A 86 26.05 -21.17 18.15
N GLU A 87 26.18 -21.83 19.28
CA GLU A 87 25.23 -22.03 20.36
C GLU A 87 24.90 -20.71 21.08
N GLU A 88 23.59 -20.46 21.20
CA GLU A 88 22.89 -19.84 22.31
C GLU A 88 23.53 -18.66 23.07
N SER A 89 23.04 -17.44 22.79
CA SER A 89 23.07 -16.31 23.73
C SER A 89 21.93 -15.33 23.47
N SER A 90 20.93 -15.41 24.35
CA SER A 90 20.13 -14.31 24.88
C SER A 90 19.26 -13.48 23.91
N GLU A 91 17.96 -13.80 23.93
CA GLU A 91 16.83 -12.86 23.99
C GLU A 91 17.11 -11.40 23.59
N ALA A 92 17.09 -11.14 22.28
CA ALA A 92 16.62 -9.87 21.75
C ALA A 92 16.02 -10.15 20.38
N GLY A 93 14.78 -10.65 20.36
CA GLY A 93 14.00 -10.71 19.13
C GLY A 93 14.05 -9.34 18.44
N PRO A 94 13.98 -9.26 17.10
CA PRO A 94 14.01 -7.99 16.40
C PRO A 94 12.95 -7.09 17.01
N ALA A 95 13.41 -6.01 17.66
CA ALA A 95 12.55 -5.04 18.31
C ALA A 95 11.70 -4.38 17.22
N TRP A 96 10.56 -4.99 16.92
CA TRP A 96 9.51 -4.35 16.16
C TRP A 96 9.27 -3.01 16.87
N PRO A 97 9.52 -1.86 16.20
CA PRO A 97 9.40 -0.58 16.87
C PRO A 97 7.98 -0.51 17.40
N GLU A 98 7.84 -0.34 18.73
CA GLU A 98 6.55 -0.23 19.42
C GLU A 98 5.60 0.57 18.52
N ILE A 99 4.48 -0.05 18.14
CA ILE A 99 3.51 0.39 17.12
C ILE A 99 2.93 1.81 17.41
N GLY A 100 3.34 2.44 18.51
CA GLY A 100 3.06 3.83 18.88
C GLY A 100 4.07 4.91 18.45
N ARG A 101 5.29 4.59 17.98
CA ARG A 101 6.32 5.62 17.65
C ARG A 101 6.44 6.00 16.18
N LEU A 102 5.73 5.33 15.28
CA LEU A 102 5.76 5.62 13.85
C LEU A 102 4.78 6.76 13.52
N LYS A 103 5.29 7.81 12.86
CA LYS A 103 4.43 8.89 12.33
C LYS A 103 3.74 8.38 11.08
N ALA A 104 2.51 7.91 11.22
CA ALA A 104 1.65 7.55 10.11
C ALA A 104 1.21 8.81 9.34
N ASN A 105 1.51 8.85 8.04
CA ASN A 105 1.10 9.92 7.14
C ASN A 105 0.50 9.32 5.87
N GLY A 106 -0.53 9.94 5.30
CA GLY A 106 -1.13 9.37 4.09
C GLY A 106 -2.38 10.06 3.63
N LYS A 107 -2.96 9.49 2.57
CA LYS A 107 -4.29 9.83 2.08
C LYS A 107 -5.27 8.77 2.56
N ILE A 108 -6.44 9.22 2.99
CA ILE A 108 -7.50 8.36 3.50
C ILE A 108 -8.77 8.75 2.77
N TRP A 109 -9.53 7.75 2.32
CA TRP A 109 -10.84 7.94 1.71
C TRP A 109 -11.88 7.24 2.57
N ALA A 110 -13.00 7.93 2.77
CA ALA A 110 -14.05 7.44 3.63
C ALA A 110 -15.41 7.84 3.10
N LEU A 111 -16.42 7.06 3.46
CA LEU A 111 -17.82 7.37 3.19
C LEU A 111 -18.37 8.15 4.38
N PRO A 112 -18.84 9.39 4.17
CA PRO A 112 -19.46 10.17 5.22
C PRO A 112 -20.89 9.69 5.47
N PHE A 113 -21.24 9.54 6.74
CA PHE A 113 -22.60 9.34 7.21
C PHE A 113 -22.97 10.51 8.11
N TYR A 114 -24.12 11.12 7.85
CA TYR A 114 -24.71 12.16 8.69
C TYR A 114 -26.12 11.72 9.08
N ASN A 115 -26.45 11.81 10.37
CA ASN A 115 -27.72 11.34 10.93
C ASN A 115 -28.00 9.88 10.53
N GLY A 116 -26.98 9.04 10.56
CA GLY A 116 -27.10 7.63 10.20
C GLY A 116 -27.34 7.33 8.71
N THR A 117 -27.38 8.36 7.85
CA THR A 117 -27.64 8.23 6.42
C THR A 117 -26.37 8.51 5.63
N TYR A 118 -26.14 7.73 4.58
CA TYR A 118 -25.02 7.94 3.68
C TYR A 118 -25.17 9.27 2.93
N SER A 119 -24.13 10.10 3.01
CA SER A 119 -24.10 11.39 2.32
C SER A 119 -23.32 11.27 1.03
N ALA A 120 -24.06 11.10 -0.06
CA ALA A 120 -23.47 11.06 -1.40
C ALA A 120 -22.77 12.40 -1.72
N PRO A 121 -21.66 12.37 -2.49
CA PRO A 121 -21.01 13.59 -2.93
C PRO A 121 -21.97 14.44 -3.77
N GLN A 122 -22.01 15.77 -3.53
CA GLN A 122 -22.87 16.70 -4.26
C GLN A 122 -22.69 16.68 -5.79
N ARG A 123 -21.51 16.25 -6.27
CA ARG A 123 -21.22 16.14 -7.70
C ARG A 123 -21.20 14.67 -8.10
N LYS A 124 -22.06 14.30 -9.06
CA LYS A 124 -22.17 12.93 -9.61
C LYS A 124 -20.86 12.38 -10.18
N THR A 125 -19.94 13.25 -10.62
CA THR A 125 -18.64 12.88 -11.18
C THR A 125 -17.58 12.56 -10.13
N ARG A 126 -17.83 12.81 -8.84
CA ARG A 126 -16.88 12.51 -7.77
C ARG A 126 -17.00 11.08 -7.30
N SER A 127 -15.87 10.50 -6.90
CA SER A 127 -15.83 9.18 -6.27
C SER A 127 -16.77 9.14 -5.06
N PRO A 128 -17.49 8.02 -4.84
CA PRO A 128 -18.43 7.88 -3.73
C PRO A 128 -17.74 8.07 -2.38
N SER A 129 -16.49 7.60 -2.25
CA SER A 129 -15.63 7.88 -1.10
C SER A 129 -14.72 9.09 -1.37
N PRO A 130 -15.06 10.29 -0.87
CA PRO A 130 -14.15 11.43 -0.97
C PRO A 130 -12.90 11.20 -0.12
N GLN A 131 -11.80 11.83 -0.54
CA GLN A 131 -10.60 11.90 0.29
C GLN A 131 -10.88 12.80 1.51
N ILE A 132 -10.55 12.32 2.71
CA ILE A 132 -10.60 13.14 3.93
C ILE A 132 -9.57 14.27 3.78
N PRO A 133 -9.98 15.55 3.89
CA PRO A 133 -9.08 16.68 3.79
C PRO A 133 -8.07 16.68 4.94
N ARG A 134 -6.86 17.17 4.64
CA ARG A 134 -5.74 17.15 5.59
C ARG A 134 -6.01 17.94 6.87
N SER A 135 -6.90 18.94 6.82
CA SER A 135 -7.37 19.69 7.99
C SER A 135 -8.11 18.78 8.98
N LEU A 136 -9.06 17.98 8.49
CA LEU A 136 -9.82 17.03 9.32
C LEU A 136 -8.93 15.92 9.89
N MET A 137 -7.86 15.53 9.18
CA MET A 137 -6.91 14.52 9.68
C MET A 137 -6.12 14.94 10.94
N ARG A 138 -6.03 16.25 11.23
CA ARG A 138 -5.31 16.78 12.39
C ARG A 138 -6.14 16.79 13.67
N ILE A 139 -7.47 16.71 13.55
CA ILE A 139 -8.42 16.69 14.66
C ILE A 139 -8.27 15.36 15.43
N GLY A 140 -8.75 15.30 16.67
CA GLY A 140 -8.90 14.05 17.41
C GLY A 140 -10.03 13.19 16.84
N TRP A 141 -9.74 11.91 16.60
CA TRP A 141 -10.66 10.90 16.10
C TRP A 141 -10.80 9.77 17.11
N VAL A 142 -11.99 9.18 17.11
CA VAL A 142 -12.43 8.12 18.01
C VAL A 142 -12.98 7.00 17.14
N GLN A 143 -12.62 5.75 17.46
CA GLN A 143 -13.23 4.59 16.83
C GLN A 143 -14.60 4.36 17.45
N VAL A 144 -15.60 4.09 16.61
CA VAL A 144 -16.97 3.82 17.02
C VAL A 144 -17.21 2.32 16.85
N ASP A 145 -17.74 1.70 17.89
CA ASP A 145 -18.14 0.29 17.80
C ASP A 145 -19.46 0.19 17.02
N PRO A 146 -19.56 -0.68 16.02
CA PRO A 146 -20.74 -0.78 15.16
C PRO A 146 -22.01 -1.14 15.95
N SER A 147 -21.88 -1.89 17.04
CA SER A 147 -22.98 -2.28 17.93
C SER A 147 -23.60 -1.10 18.70
N THR A 148 -22.90 0.02 18.81
CA THR A 148 -23.39 1.23 19.50
C THR A 148 -24.24 2.13 18.59
N LEU A 149 -24.31 1.83 17.30
CA LEU A 149 -25.08 2.59 16.33
C LEU A 149 -26.56 2.16 16.33
N PRO A 150 -27.51 3.04 15.97
CA PRO A 150 -28.91 2.65 15.82
C PRO A 150 -29.08 1.52 14.80
N GLU A 151 -30.06 0.63 15.01
CA GLU A 151 -30.27 -0.56 14.19
C GLU A 151 -30.46 -0.24 12.69
N ALA A 152 -31.22 0.81 12.38
CA ALA A 152 -31.40 1.29 11.01
C ALA A 152 -30.06 1.65 10.33
N VAL A 153 -29.11 2.18 11.09
CA VAL A 153 -27.77 2.53 10.59
C VAL A 153 -26.94 1.27 10.40
N GLN A 154 -27.03 0.30 11.31
CA GLN A 154 -26.33 -0.98 11.17
C GLN A 154 -26.78 -1.72 9.91
N GLN A 155 -28.08 -1.74 9.62
CA GLN A 155 -28.64 -2.33 8.38
C GLN A 155 -28.15 -1.60 7.12
N ASN A 156 -28.09 -0.27 7.14
CA ASN A 156 -27.52 0.49 6.02
C ASN A 156 -26.04 0.15 5.78
N ILE A 157 -25.28 -0.05 6.87
CA ILE A 157 -23.86 -0.44 6.79
C ILE A 157 -23.71 -1.86 6.23
N SER A 158 -24.56 -2.81 6.64
CA SER A 158 -24.52 -4.19 6.11
C SER A 158 -24.88 -4.22 4.63
N ASN A 159 -25.94 -3.52 4.22
CA ASN A 159 -26.36 -3.43 2.82
C ASN A 159 -25.25 -2.83 1.96
N TRP A 160 -24.61 -1.76 2.45
CA TRP A 160 -23.48 -1.16 1.77
C TRP A 160 -22.28 -2.12 1.65
N LYS A 161 -21.94 -2.86 2.71
CA LYS A 161 -20.86 -3.86 2.67
C LYS A 161 -21.12 -4.93 1.61
N GLN A 162 -22.36 -5.40 1.53
CA GLN A 162 -22.78 -6.37 0.51
C GLN A 162 -22.62 -5.80 -0.90
N THR A 163 -23.14 -4.60 -1.17
CA THR A 163 -22.98 -3.95 -2.48
C THR A 163 -21.51 -3.73 -2.84
N LEU A 164 -20.66 -3.37 -1.85
CA LEU A 164 -19.23 -3.22 -2.09
C LEU A 164 -18.56 -4.54 -2.46
N GLN A 165 -18.93 -5.63 -1.78
CA GLN A 165 -18.42 -6.95 -2.05
C GLN A 165 -18.78 -7.39 -3.48
N GLU A 166 -20.06 -7.26 -3.86
CA GLU A 166 -20.53 -7.54 -5.23
C GLU A 166 -19.76 -6.72 -6.28
N GLN A 167 -19.51 -5.43 -6.01
CA GLN A 167 -18.71 -4.60 -6.91
C GLN A 167 -17.25 -5.05 -7.02
N ASN A 168 -16.66 -5.56 -5.95
CA ASN A 168 -15.30 -6.07 -5.97
C ASN A 168 -15.22 -7.38 -6.75
N GLU A 169 -16.18 -8.28 -6.57
CA GLU A 169 -16.28 -9.52 -7.35
C GLU A 169 -16.39 -9.24 -8.84
N ILE A 170 -17.23 -8.27 -9.25
CA ILE A 170 -17.34 -7.83 -10.64
C ILE A 170 -16.01 -7.27 -11.15
N ARG A 171 -15.31 -6.45 -10.36
CA ARG A 171 -14.01 -5.90 -10.75
C ARG A 171 -12.97 -7.00 -10.95
N ASP A 172 -12.94 -7.98 -10.07
CA ASP A 172 -11.97 -9.08 -10.14
C ASP A 172 -12.23 -9.94 -11.39
N GLN A 173 -13.50 -10.22 -11.72
CA GLN A 173 -13.87 -10.90 -12.97
C GLN A 173 -13.42 -10.11 -14.21
N VAL A 174 -13.63 -8.79 -14.24
CA VAL A 174 -13.20 -7.94 -15.36
C VAL A 174 -11.67 -7.94 -15.49
N VAL A 175 -10.94 -7.89 -14.37
CA VAL A 175 -9.47 -7.94 -14.38
C VAL A 175 -8.98 -9.26 -14.97
N LEU A 176 -9.57 -10.39 -14.58
CA LEU A 176 -9.22 -11.70 -15.14
C LEU A 176 -9.45 -11.75 -16.65
N GLN A 177 -10.61 -11.28 -17.14
CA GLN A 177 -10.89 -11.23 -18.57
C GLN A 177 -9.90 -10.36 -19.35
N VAL A 178 -9.49 -9.22 -18.78
CA VAL A 178 -8.48 -8.34 -19.40
C VAL A 178 -7.12 -9.01 -19.43
N GLN A 179 -6.72 -9.73 -18.37
CA GLN A 179 -5.47 -10.48 -18.33
C GLN A 179 -5.44 -11.60 -19.37
N GLU A 180 -6.52 -12.37 -19.51
CA GLU A 180 -6.63 -13.42 -20.51
C GLU A 180 -6.54 -12.87 -21.94
N LYS A 181 -7.29 -11.81 -22.25
CA LYS A 181 -7.20 -11.14 -23.56
C LYS A 181 -5.80 -10.62 -23.85
N THR A 182 -5.13 -10.05 -22.85
CA THR A 182 -3.75 -9.57 -22.99
C THR A 182 -2.78 -10.72 -23.24
N ARG A 183 -2.97 -11.87 -22.56
CA ARG A 183 -2.15 -13.07 -22.76
C ARG A 183 -2.31 -13.62 -24.18
N LEU A 184 -3.54 -13.73 -24.68
CA LEU A 184 -3.82 -14.18 -26.04
C LEU A 184 -3.21 -13.23 -27.09
N ALA A 185 -3.37 -11.92 -26.90
CA ALA A 185 -2.76 -10.94 -27.80
C ALA A 185 -1.23 -11.05 -27.84
N ARG A 186 -0.57 -11.33 -26.70
CA ARG A 186 0.88 -11.59 -26.67
C ARG A 186 1.26 -12.84 -27.43
N GLN A 187 0.53 -13.95 -27.23
CA GLN A 187 0.77 -15.19 -27.97
C GLN A 187 0.63 -14.99 -29.49
N GLU A 188 -0.41 -14.28 -29.95
CA GLU A 188 -0.55 -13.98 -31.37
C GLU A 188 0.61 -13.16 -31.94
N THR A 189 1.14 -12.21 -31.16
CA THR A 189 2.31 -11.42 -31.60
C THR A 189 3.58 -12.27 -31.65
N GLU A 190 3.75 -13.19 -30.70
CA GLU A 190 4.87 -14.13 -30.67
C GLU A 190 4.80 -15.11 -31.85
N ASP A 191 3.62 -15.65 -32.15
CA ASP A 191 3.39 -16.54 -33.29
C ASP A 191 3.65 -15.84 -34.63
N LYS A 192 3.15 -14.61 -34.79
CA LYS A 192 3.43 -13.78 -35.98
C LYS A 192 4.93 -13.53 -36.14
N TRP A 193 5.62 -13.25 -35.03
CA TRP A 193 7.07 -13.04 -35.02
C TRP A 193 7.86 -14.33 -35.34
N ALA A 194 7.41 -15.48 -34.82
CA ALA A 194 7.98 -16.78 -35.13
C ALA A 194 7.85 -17.12 -36.63
N ARG A 195 6.65 -16.98 -37.20
CA ARG A 195 6.41 -17.17 -38.64
C ARG A 195 7.25 -16.23 -39.50
N PHE A 196 7.42 -14.97 -39.08
CA PHE A 196 8.27 -14.02 -39.79
C PHE A 196 9.75 -14.41 -39.75
N LYS A 197 10.24 -14.93 -38.62
CA LYS A 197 11.61 -15.47 -38.51
C LYS A 197 11.83 -16.67 -39.42
N GLU A 198 10.91 -17.63 -39.41
CA GLU A 198 10.95 -18.80 -40.30
C GLU A 198 10.97 -18.39 -41.77
N PHE A 199 10.10 -17.45 -42.16
CA PHE A 199 10.10 -16.90 -43.52
C PHE A 199 11.45 -16.30 -43.91
N LYS A 200 12.11 -15.54 -43.03
CA LYS A 200 13.45 -15.00 -43.29
C LYS A 200 14.52 -16.08 -43.42
N ILE A 201 14.43 -17.15 -42.63
CA ILE A 201 15.37 -18.29 -42.72
C ILE A 201 15.21 -19.00 -44.06
N ASN A 202 13.97 -19.34 -44.44
CA ASN A 202 13.66 -20.01 -45.71
C ASN A 202 14.07 -19.15 -46.91
N LYS A 203 13.83 -17.84 -46.87
CA LYS A 203 14.28 -16.92 -47.93
C LYS A 203 15.79 -16.96 -48.12
N ARG A 204 16.57 -16.91 -47.03
CA ARG A 204 18.05 -17.00 -47.09
C ARG A 204 18.54 -18.34 -47.62
N GLN A 205 17.86 -19.44 -47.29
CA GLN A 205 18.21 -20.76 -47.81
C GLN A 205 17.95 -20.86 -49.32
N ALA A 206 16.81 -20.34 -49.79
CA ALA A 206 16.48 -20.28 -51.21
C ALA A 206 17.50 -19.44 -52.03
N GLU A 207 17.88 -18.26 -51.52
CA GLU A 207 18.91 -17.42 -52.16
C GLU A 207 20.26 -18.15 -52.26
N LYS A 208 20.68 -18.87 -51.20
CA LYS A 208 21.90 -19.68 -51.23
C LYS A 208 21.86 -20.79 -52.27
N THR A 209 20.74 -21.52 -52.39
CA THR A 209 20.62 -22.60 -53.39
C THR A 209 20.71 -22.08 -54.82
N VAL A 210 20.19 -20.89 -55.10
CA VAL A 210 20.29 -20.28 -56.44
C VAL A 210 21.72 -19.86 -56.78
N THR A 211 22.51 -19.46 -55.77
CA THR A 211 23.89 -19.00 -55.99
C THR A 211 24.86 -20.15 -56.31
N VAL A 212 24.52 -21.40 -55.98
CA VAL A 212 25.38 -22.58 -56.24
C VAL A 212 25.18 -23.14 -57.65
N LEU A 213 24.14 -22.71 -58.37
CA LEU A 213 23.79 -23.19 -59.71
C LEU A 213 24.31 -22.29 -60.84
N TYR A 214 25.02 -21.20 -60.51
CA TYR A 214 25.69 -20.29 -61.44
C TYR A 214 27.20 -20.33 -61.20
#